data_AF-A0A1D2WG33-F1
#
_entry.id   AF-A0A1D2WG33-F1
#
_cell.length_a   1.000
_cell.length_b   1.000
_cell.length_c   1.000
_cell.angle_alpha   90.00
_cell.angle_beta   90.00
_cell.angle_gamma   90.00
#
_symmetry.space_group_name_H-M   'P 1'
#
loop_
_entity.id
_entity.type
_entity.pdbx_description
1 polymer ?
#
loop_
_entity_poly.entity_id
_entity_poly.type
_entity_poly.pdbx_seq_one_letter_code
_entity_poly.pdbx_strand_id
1 'polypeptide(L)'
;MSDNVFTHIIRIIWLVAVIIFFLLITLPFIAEYISGDNILNESIGPSKDLEANILLTENEKVTVVFKTEERALNSESLNLSLVDPQKKELFWEKSFEKSFTPIPSDETGTQKEAMTQQTIDFFSFTPKASGIYHIKISNADFPTDVKIVSGMITPSEQPSYIPLLLISLIVMFAGCLFKSIRMGFRRFSFSGAINFIISLSLSLITIYKIIGL
;
A
#
# COMPACT_ATOMS: atom_id res chain seq x y z
N MET A 1 -15.46 -22.04 -35.93
CA MET A 1 -14.01 -22.11 -35.68
C MET A 1 -13.87 -22.88 -34.38
N SER A 2 -13.40 -24.12 -34.40
CA SER A 2 -13.36 -24.95 -33.18
C SER A 2 -12.49 -24.25 -32.14
N ASP A 3 -12.99 -24.17 -30.90
CA ASP A 3 -12.18 -23.82 -29.74
C ASP A 3 -11.12 -24.92 -29.56
N ASN A 4 -10.02 -24.81 -30.30
CA ASN A 4 -8.89 -25.71 -30.15
C ASN A 4 -8.22 -25.46 -28.79
N VAL A 5 -7.68 -26.51 -28.19
CA VAL A 5 -6.93 -26.46 -26.91
C VAL A 5 -5.91 -25.32 -26.89
N PHE A 6 -5.28 -25.02 -28.03
CA PHE A 6 -4.37 -23.90 -28.22
C PHE A 6 -4.99 -22.53 -27.88
N THR A 7 -6.23 -22.28 -28.31
CA THR A 7 -6.97 -21.04 -28.00
C THR A 7 -7.28 -20.93 -26.50
N HIS A 8 -7.57 -22.06 -25.84
CA HIS A 8 -7.77 -22.10 -24.39
C HIS A 8 -6.49 -21.78 -23.62
N ILE A 9 -5.36 -22.36 -24.02
CA ILE A 9 -4.05 -22.10 -23.40
C ILE A 9 -3.70 -20.60 -23.52
N ILE A 10 -3.86 -20.01 -24.70
CA ILE A 10 -3.60 -18.58 -24.91
C ILE A 10 -4.50 -17.72 -24.01
N ARG A 11 -5.78 -18.07 -23.88
CA ARG A 11 -6.71 -17.35 -23.00
C ARG A 11 -6.30 -17.42 -21.54
N ILE A 12 -5.85 -18.58 -21.06
CA ILE A 12 -5.36 -18.76 -19.68
C ILE A 12 -4.09 -17.93 -19.46
N ILE A 13 -3.10 -18.02 -20.34
CA ILE A 13 -1.85 -17.24 -20.23
C ILE A 13 -2.14 -15.74 -20.17
N TRP A 14 -3.04 -15.26 -21.04
CA TRP A 14 -3.43 -13.87 -21.05
C TRP A 14 -4.15 -13.45 -19.76
N LEU A 15 -5.11 -14.26 -19.29
CA LEU A 15 -5.84 -13.98 -18.06
C LEU A 15 -4.92 -13.98 -16.82
N VAL A 16 -3.95 -14.90 -16.77
CA VAL A 16 -2.89 -14.94 -15.75
C VAL A 16 -2.11 -13.63 -15.74
N ALA A 17 -1.71 -13.13 -16.92
CA ALA A 17 -0.99 -11.86 -17.03
C ALA A 17 -1.83 -10.67 -16.57
N VAL A 18 -3.11 -10.62 -16.94
CA VAL A 18 -4.04 -9.58 -16.48
C VAL A 18 -4.16 -9.60 -14.96
N ILE A 19 -4.40 -10.77 -14.36
CA ILE A 19 -4.54 -10.91 -12.90
C ILE A 19 -3.23 -10.54 -12.20
N ILE A 20 -2.08 -11.02 -12.68
CA ILE A 20 -0.76 -10.67 -12.12
C ILE A 20 -0.51 -9.18 -12.18
N PHE A 21 -0.82 -8.52 -13.29
CA PHE A 21 -0.62 -7.09 -13.45
C PHE A 21 -1.42 -6.30 -12.43
N PHE A 22 -2.72 -6.60 -12.29
CA PHE A 22 -3.57 -5.94 -11.30
C PHE A 22 -3.11 -6.23 -9.88
N LEU A 23 -2.77 -7.49 -9.56
CA LEU A 23 -2.25 -7.84 -8.25
C LEU A 23 -0.96 -7.07 -7.95
N LEU A 24 0.01 -7.05 -8.85
CA LEU A 24 1.27 -6.33 -8.63
C LEU A 24 1.06 -4.84 -8.43
N ILE A 25 0.19 -4.18 -9.21
CA ILE A 25 -0.09 -2.74 -9.02
C ILE A 25 -0.75 -2.46 -7.67
N THR A 26 -1.67 -3.30 -7.21
CA THR A 26 -2.36 -3.07 -5.95
C THR A 26 -1.56 -3.55 -4.73
N LEU A 27 -0.62 -4.47 -4.92
CA LEU A 27 0.09 -5.14 -3.84
C LEU A 27 0.89 -4.19 -2.93
N PRO A 28 1.64 -3.18 -3.40
CA PRO A 28 2.30 -2.21 -2.51
C PRO A 28 1.30 -1.52 -1.59
N PHE A 29 0.16 -1.07 -2.13
CA PHE A 29 -0.87 -0.37 -1.36
C PHE A 29 -1.61 -1.26 -0.35
N ILE A 30 -1.58 -2.59 -0.51
CA ILE A 30 -2.28 -3.53 0.38
C ILE A 30 -1.28 -4.14 1.37
N ALA A 31 -0.14 -4.59 0.89
CA ALA A 31 0.93 -5.16 1.71
C ALA A 31 1.45 -4.13 2.71
N GLU A 32 1.51 -2.84 2.33
CA GLU A 32 1.96 -1.78 3.23
C GLU A 32 0.98 -1.49 4.39
N TYR A 33 -0.26 -1.98 4.33
CA TYR A 33 -1.27 -1.72 5.36
C TYR A 33 -1.66 -2.96 6.16
N ILE A 34 -1.51 -4.16 5.57
CA ILE A 34 -1.99 -5.42 6.12
C ILE A 34 -0.83 -6.31 6.60
N SER A 35 0.37 -6.21 6.02
CA SER A 35 1.50 -7.07 6.40
C SER A 35 2.30 -6.47 7.55
N GLY A 36 2.92 -7.34 8.36
CA GLY A 36 3.82 -6.96 9.45
C GLY A 36 3.18 -6.98 10.84
N ASP A 37 4.04 -7.13 11.85
CA ASP A 37 3.62 -7.19 13.25
C ASP A 37 3.33 -5.79 13.78
N ASN A 38 2.16 -5.63 14.37
CA ASN A 38 1.77 -4.37 15.01
C ASN A 38 2.57 -4.20 16.30
N ILE A 39 3.52 -3.26 16.32
CA ILE A 39 4.38 -2.99 17.46
C ILE A 39 3.75 -1.96 18.39
N LEU A 40 3.12 -0.94 17.81
CA LEU A 40 2.50 0.16 18.55
C LEU A 40 1.27 0.66 17.80
N ASN A 41 0.19 0.90 18.53
CA ASN A 41 -1.02 1.53 18.01
C ASN A 41 -1.57 2.46 19.09
N GLU A 42 -1.34 3.76 18.94
CA GLU A 42 -1.63 4.79 19.93
C GLU A 42 -2.10 6.07 19.24
N SER A 43 -2.71 6.98 19.99
CA SER A 43 -3.08 8.31 19.49
C SER A 43 -2.29 9.42 20.18
N ILE A 44 -1.91 10.42 19.38
CA ILE A 44 -1.27 11.67 19.78
C ILE A 44 -2.24 12.84 19.59
N GLY A 45 -2.06 13.93 20.33
CA GLY A 45 -2.82 15.16 20.12
C GLY A 45 -2.25 16.35 20.89
N PRO A 46 -2.94 17.51 20.88
CA PRO A 46 -2.45 18.80 21.42
C PRO A 46 -1.95 18.78 22.85
N SER A 47 -2.45 17.86 23.67
CA SER A 47 -2.16 17.77 25.08
C SER A 47 -1.34 16.54 25.47
N LYS A 48 -0.98 15.69 24.51
CA LYS A 48 -0.36 14.39 24.76
C LYS A 48 0.66 14.09 23.67
N ASP A 49 1.93 14.16 24.03
CA ASP A 49 3.02 13.54 23.27
C ASP A 49 2.94 12.01 23.40
N LEU A 50 3.42 11.30 22.39
CA LEU A 50 3.60 9.85 22.43
C LEU A 50 5.04 9.56 22.79
N GLU A 51 5.26 8.81 23.88
CA GLU A 51 6.55 8.27 24.27
C GLU A 51 6.40 6.77 24.55
N ALA A 52 7.17 5.93 23.85
CA ALA A 52 7.07 4.48 23.97
C ALA A 52 8.42 3.79 23.80
N ASN A 53 8.55 2.61 24.40
CA ASN A 53 9.67 1.71 24.14
C ASN A 53 9.19 0.59 23.21
N ILE A 54 9.83 0.44 22.06
CA ILE A 54 9.46 -0.52 21.02
C ILE A 54 10.62 -1.49 20.77
N LEU A 55 10.32 -2.78 20.64
CA LEU A 55 11.32 -3.80 20.30
C LEU A 55 11.40 -3.91 18.78
N LEU A 56 12.57 -3.62 18.22
CA LEU A 56 12.82 -3.71 16.77
C LEU A 56 13.93 -4.71 16.48
N THR A 57 13.83 -5.35 15.32
CA THR A 57 14.83 -6.28 14.79
C THR A 57 15.70 -5.57 13.75
N GLU A 58 17.00 -5.86 13.76
CA GLU A 58 17.93 -5.38 12.74
C GLU A 58 17.52 -5.86 11.34
N ASN A 59 17.66 -4.99 10.33
CA ASN A 59 17.34 -5.26 8.93
C ASN A 59 15.86 -5.52 8.60
N GLU A 60 14.96 -5.53 9.58
CA GLU A 60 13.52 -5.54 9.32
C GLU A 60 13.01 -4.14 9.03
N LYS A 61 12.31 -3.96 7.91
CA LYS A 61 11.73 -2.66 7.58
C LYS A 61 10.58 -2.35 8.54
N VAL A 62 10.66 -1.17 9.17
CA VAL A 62 9.66 -0.62 10.07
C VAL A 62 8.95 0.51 9.35
N THR A 63 7.63 0.53 9.41
CA THR A 63 6.82 1.64 8.86
C THR A 63 6.02 2.28 9.96
N VAL A 64 6.01 3.60 9.95
CA VAL A 64 5.18 4.43 10.82
C VAL A 64 4.07 5.00 9.95
N VAL A 65 2.82 4.72 10.34
CA VAL A 65 1.60 5.17 9.66
C VAL A 65 0.90 6.16 10.56
N PHE A 66 0.51 7.28 9.98
CA PHE A 66 -0.27 8.31 10.63
C PHE A 66 -1.63 8.41 9.96
N LYS A 67 -2.68 8.52 10.78
CA LYS A 67 -4.04 8.71 10.32
C LYS A 67 -4.67 9.84 11.11
N THR A 68 -5.22 10.82 10.40
CA THR A 68 -6.00 11.91 11.00
C THR A 68 -7.34 12.06 10.29
N GLU A 69 -8.34 12.48 11.04
CA GLU A 69 -9.66 12.87 10.54
C GLU A 69 -9.82 14.40 10.54
N GLU A 70 -8.74 15.15 10.72
CA GLU A 70 -8.81 16.61 10.79
C GLU A 70 -9.24 17.23 9.45
N ARG A 71 -9.94 18.37 9.52
CA ARG A 71 -10.42 19.11 8.35
C ARG A 71 -9.24 19.55 7.47
N ALA A 72 -9.40 19.46 6.16
CA ALA A 72 -8.39 19.78 5.12
C ALA A 72 -7.84 21.23 5.13
N LEU A 73 -8.20 22.06 6.12
CA LEU A 73 -7.78 23.45 6.26
C LEU A 73 -6.61 23.64 7.24
N ASN A 74 -6.33 22.65 8.08
CA ASN A 74 -5.28 22.71 9.09
C ASN A 74 -4.02 21.96 8.62
N SER A 75 -2.86 22.46 9.00
CA SER A 75 -1.56 21.84 8.75
C SER A 75 -0.90 21.55 10.09
N GLU A 76 -0.20 20.42 10.19
CA GLU A 76 0.53 19.99 11.38
C GLU A 76 1.93 19.53 10.96
N SER A 77 2.92 19.75 11.82
CA SER A 77 4.27 19.19 11.64
C SER A 77 4.64 18.38 12.87
N LEU A 78 4.63 17.05 12.74
CA LEU A 78 4.99 16.14 13.82
C LEU A 78 6.51 16.00 13.91
N ASN A 79 7.01 16.10 15.14
CA ASN A 79 8.41 15.84 15.46
C ASN A 79 8.56 14.41 15.94
N LEU A 80 9.35 13.61 15.22
CA LEU A 80 9.68 12.24 15.58
C LEU A 80 11.13 12.13 15.97
N SER A 81 11.39 11.60 17.16
CA SER A 81 12.71 11.17 17.58
C SER A 81 12.71 9.69 17.94
N LEU A 82 13.79 9.02 17.58
CA LEU A 82 14.02 7.62 17.87
C LEU A 82 15.43 7.46 18.41
N VAL A 83 15.55 6.94 19.63
CA VAL A 83 16.83 6.62 20.26
C VAL A 83 17.05 5.13 20.14
N ASP A 84 18.15 4.74 19.52
CA ASP A 84 18.53 3.33 19.35
C ASP A 84 19.12 2.72 20.64
N PRO A 85 19.28 1.38 20.70
CA PRO A 85 19.88 0.71 21.84
C PRO A 85 21.32 1.17 22.16
N GLN A 86 22.00 1.79 21.19
CA GLN A 86 23.36 2.33 21.32
C GLN A 86 23.35 3.83 21.70
N LYS A 87 22.18 4.40 22.04
CA LYS A 87 21.96 5.81 22.38
C LYS A 87 22.21 6.78 21.22
N LYS A 88 22.12 6.31 19.98
CA LYS A 88 22.13 7.17 18.81
C LYS A 88 20.72 7.66 18.54
N GLU A 89 20.59 8.96 18.36
CA GLU A 89 19.32 9.60 18.06
C GLU A 89 19.14 9.77 16.55
N LEU A 90 17.93 9.47 16.09
CA LEU A 90 17.45 9.73 14.74
C LEU A 90 16.25 10.67 14.86
N PHE A 91 16.19 11.67 13.98
CA PHE A 91 15.15 12.69 13.99
C PHE A 91 14.51 12.80 12.61
N TRP A 92 13.19 12.92 12.60
CA TRP A 92 12.39 13.18 11.42
C TRP A 92 11.34 14.24 11.74
N GLU A 93 11.06 15.08 10.75
CA GLU A 93 9.94 16.01 10.77
C GLU A 93 8.95 15.56 9.70
N LYS A 94 7.68 15.42 10.07
CA LYS A 94 6.62 14.95 9.19
C LYS A 94 5.49 15.96 9.13
N SER A 95 5.35 16.61 7.98
CA SER A 95 4.33 17.64 7.78
C SER A 95 3.11 17.10 7.04
N PHE A 96 1.92 17.34 7.59
CA PHE A 96 0.65 17.20 6.88
C PHE A 96 0.35 18.52 6.19
N GLU A 97 0.62 18.58 4.89
CA GLU A 97 0.35 19.77 4.11
C GLU A 97 -1.15 19.93 3.83
N LYS A 98 -1.59 21.18 3.88
CA LYS A 98 -2.92 21.62 3.46
C LYS A 98 -3.11 21.32 1.97
N SER A 99 -4.04 20.45 1.61
CA SER A 99 -4.47 20.33 0.21
C SER A 99 -5.25 21.59 -0.17
N PHE A 100 -4.60 22.55 -0.81
CA PHE A 100 -5.26 23.69 -1.44
C PHE A 100 -5.99 23.23 -2.71
N THR A 101 -7.08 22.49 -2.56
CA THR A 101 -8.13 22.47 -3.57
C THR A 101 -9.09 23.61 -3.24
N PRO A 102 -9.08 24.74 -3.99
CA PRO A 102 -10.09 25.77 -3.80
C PRO A 102 -11.45 25.13 -4.07
N ILE A 103 -12.27 25.01 -3.03
CA ILE A 103 -13.68 24.65 -3.19
C ILE A 103 -14.29 25.81 -4.00
N PRO A 104 -14.91 25.55 -5.16
CA PRO A 104 -15.59 26.61 -5.88
C PRO A 104 -16.66 27.18 -4.94
N SER A 105 -16.57 28.47 -4.65
CA SER A 105 -17.64 29.20 -3.99
C SER A 105 -18.84 29.20 -4.95
N ASP A 106 -19.84 28.35 -4.69
CA ASP A 106 -21.13 28.51 -5.35
C ASP A 106 -21.67 29.91 -5.00
N GLU A 107 -22.27 30.58 -5.98
CA GLU A 107 -22.72 31.99 -5.97
C GLU A 107 -23.79 32.32 -4.90
N THR A 108 -24.06 31.42 -3.94
CA THR A 108 -25.09 31.52 -2.91
C THR A 108 -24.54 31.72 -1.49
N GLY A 109 -23.25 32.00 -1.32
CA GLY A 109 -22.71 32.52 -0.05
C GLY A 109 -22.86 31.60 1.17
N THR A 110 -23.12 30.31 0.96
CA THR A 110 -23.15 29.30 2.01
C THR A 110 -21.85 28.51 1.94
N GLN A 111 -21.01 28.67 2.97
CA GLN A 111 -19.82 27.83 3.17
C GLN A 111 -20.28 26.37 3.18
N LYS A 112 -19.91 25.60 2.15
CA LYS A 112 -20.01 24.14 2.19
C LYS A 112 -19.22 23.68 3.41
N GLU A 113 -19.87 22.92 4.29
CA GLU A 113 -19.25 22.27 5.43
C GLU A 113 -17.94 21.63 4.98
N ALA A 114 -16.83 22.00 5.63
CA ALA A 114 -15.54 21.39 5.36
C ALA A 114 -15.69 19.88 5.61
N MET A 115 -15.69 19.09 4.53
CA MET A 115 -15.74 17.63 4.64
C MET A 115 -14.52 17.17 5.44
N THR A 116 -14.79 16.43 6.52
CA THR A 116 -13.80 15.64 7.24
C THR A 116 -13.15 14.68 6.25
N GLN A 117 -11.91 14.96 5.84
CA GLN A 117 -11.19 14.12 4.89
C GLN A 117 -10.15 13.32 5.67
N GLN A 118 -10.28 12.01 5.63
CA GLN A 118 -9.29 11.13 6.27
C GLN A 118 -7.97 11.25 5.50
N THR A 119 -6.95 11.78 6.17
CA THR A 119 -5.60 11.87 5.61
C THR A 119 -4.74 10.76 6.22
N ILE A 120 -4.08 10.01 5.35
CA ILE A 120 -3.20 8.91 5.73
C ILE A 120 -1.83 9.20 5.13
N ASP A 121 -0.80 9.16 5.96
CA ASP A 121 0.58 9.33 5.52
C ASP A 121 1.48 8.30 6.23
N PHE A 122 2.61 7.95 5.62
CA PHE A 122 3.53 6.96 6.13
C PHE A 122 4.98 7.25 5.75
N PHE A 123 5.90 6.67 6.51
CA PHE A 123 7.30 6.55 6.10
C PHE A 123 7.88 5.26 6.67
N SER A 124 8.96 4.79 6.07
CA SER A 124 9.64 3.58 6.51
C SER A 124 11.13 3.80 6.75
N PHE A 125 11.69 3.04 7.67
CA PHE A 125 13.12 2.98 7.95
C PHE A 125 13.56 1.56 8.29
N THR A 126 14.86 1.31 8.27
CA THR A 126 15.46 0.01 8.62
C THR A 126 16.35 0.18 9.85
N PRO A 127 16.06 -0.50 10.98
CA PRO A 127 16.90 -0.47 12.18
C PRO A 127 18.29 -1.05 11.89
N LYS A 128 19.32 -0.40 12.42
CA LYS A 128 20.73 -0.82 12.29
C LYS A 128 21.21 -1.74 13.41
N ALA A 129 20.40 -1.91 14.44
CA ALA A 129 20.68 -2.80 15.56
C ALA A 129 19.35 -3.41 16.03
N SER A 130 19.41 -4.62 16.56
CA SER A 130 18.26 -5.22 17.24
C SER A 130 18.21 -4.73 18.69
N GLY A 131 17.01 -4.49 19.23
CA GLY A 131 16.84 -4.16 20.64
C GLY A 131 15.68 -3.20 20.92
N ILE A 132 15.67 -2.66 22.13
CA ILE A 132 14.65 -1.71 22.58
C ILE A 132 15.04 -0.31 22.09
N TYR A 133 14.18 0.27 21.26
CA TYR A 133 14.24 1.65 20.81
C TYR A 133 13.28 2.48 21.64
N HIS A 134 13.67 3.72 21.97
CA HIS A 134 12.78 4.69 22.58
C HIS A 134 12.28 5.65 21.50
N ILE A 135 10.97 5.66 21.25
CA ILE A 135 10.34 6.57 20.29
C ILE A 135 9.62 7.68 21.03
N LYS A 136 9.77 8.90 20.54
CA LYS A 136 8.98 10.06 20.93
C LYS A 136 8.40 10.74 19.70
N ILE A 137 7.09 10.98 19.72
CA ILE A 137 6.37 11.76 18.71
C ILE A 137 5.70 12.92 19.46
N SER A 138 5.87 14.13 18.95
CA SER A 138 5.43 15.36 19.61
C SER A 138 4.97 16.40 18.61
N ASN A 139 4.44 17.51 19.12
CA ASN A 139 3.98 18.66 18.32
C ASN A 139 2.76 18.35 17.45
N ALA A 140 1.82 17.57 17.98
CA ALA A 140 0.53 17.36 17.35
C ALA A 140 -0.43 18.53 17.66
N ASP A 141 -0.98 19.15 16.63
CA ASP A 141 -1.98 20.22 16.69
C ASP A 141 -3.42 19.66 16.65
N PHE A 142 -3.60 18.39 16.29
CA PHE A 142 -4.89 17.70 16.29
C PHE A 142 -4.75 16.20 16.62
N PRO A 143 -5.85 15.48 16.92
CA PRO A 143 -5.80 14.05 17.16
C PRO A 143 -5.30 13.29 15.92
N THR A 144 -4.18 12.60 16.07
CA THR A 144 -3.57 11.77 15.03
C THR A 144 -3.31 10.37 15.58
N ASP A 145 -3.86 9.36 14.93
CA ASP A 145 -3.58 7.95 15.22
C ASP A 145 -2.21 7.58 14.63
N VAL A 146 -1.37 6.95 15.42
CA VAL A 146 -0.04 6.47 15.03
C VAL A 146 0.00 4.95 15.17
N LYS A 147 0.36 4.28 14.07
CA LYS A 147 0.61 2.84 14.03
C LYS A 147 2.03 2.54 13.57
N ILE A 148 2.77 1.75 14.32
CA ILE A 148 4.12 1.28 13.97
C ILE A 148 4.06 -0.20 13.69
N VAL A 149 4.57 -0.61 12.53
CA VAL A 149 4.52 -2.00 12.06
C VAL A 149 5.94 -2.46 11.69
N SER A 150 6.35 -3.65 12.15
CA SER A 150 7.63 -4.29 11.77
C SER A 150 7.42 -5.36 10.71
N GLY A 151 8.48 -5.66 9.95
CA GLY A 151 8.52 -6.86 9.12
C GLY A 151 7.57 -6.76 7.92
N MET A 152 7.31 -5.54 7.47
CA MET A 152 6.46 -5.32 6.31
C MET A 152 7.13 -5.85 5.06
N ILE A 153 6.37 -6.62 4.30
CA ILE A 153 6.83 -7.07 3.01
C ILE A 153 6.81 -5.85 2.10
N THR A 154 7.93 -5.58 1.43
CA THR A 154 8.01 -4.52 0.43
C THR A 154 8.09 -5.16 -0.95
N PRO A 155 6.96 -5.47 -1.61
CA PRO A 155 6.97 -6.17 -2.88
C PRO A 155 7.72 -5.39 -3.96
N SER A 156 7.68 -4.06 -3.93
CA SER A 156 8.36 -3.19 -4.90
C SER A 156 9.89 -3.27 -4.84
N GLU A 157 10.46 -3.67 -3.70
CA GLU A 157 11.90 -3.85 -3.51
C GLU A 157 12.38 -5.25 -3.96
N GLN A 158 11.46 -6.17 -4.27
CA GLN A 158 11.81 -7.51 -4.75
C GLN A 158 12.39 -7.44 -6.17
N PRO A 159 13.54 -8.08 -6.45
CA PRO A 159 14.20 -8.00 -7.77
C PRO A 159 13.30 -8.43 -8.94
N SER A 160 12.37 -9.35 -8.70
CA SER A 160 11.44 -9.86 -9.70
C SER A 160 10.20 -9.00 -9.93
N TYR A 161 9.95 -7.97 -9.10
CA TYR A 161 8.73 -7.16 -9.16
C TYR A 161 8.59 -6.39 -10.48
N ILE A 162 9.58 -5.53 -10.80
CA ILE A 162 9.55 -4.71 -12.03
C ILE A 162 9.55 -5.59 -13.29
N PRO A 163 10.41 -6.62 -13.43
CA PRO A 163 10.37 -7.51 -14.59
C PRO A 163 9.01 -8.17 -14.80
N LEU A 164 8.37 -8.67 -13.73
CA LEU A 164 7.09 -9.35 -13.85
C LEU A 164 5.95 -8.38 -14.19
N LEU A 165 5.98 -7.16 -13.66
CA LEU A 165 5.05 -6.09 -14.02
C LEU A 165 5.15 -5.76 -15.52
N LEU A 166 6.37 -5.64 -16.05
CA LEU A 166 6.59 -5.38 -17.48
C LEU A 166 6.16 -6.55 -18.37
N ILE A 167 6.52 -7.79 -18.00
CA ILE A 167 6.13 -8.99 -18.76
C ILE A 167 4.60 -9.11 -18.78
N SER A 168 3.93 -8.95 -17.64
CA SER A 168 2.48 -9.02 -17.55
C SER A 168 1.79 -7.92 -18.37
N LEU A 169 2.34 -6.71 -18.38
CA LEU A 169 1.87 -5.60 -19.23
C LEU A 169 2.01 -5.93 -20.73
N ILE A 170 3.17 -6.43 -21.16
CA ILE A 170 3.43 -6.80 -22.57
C ILE A 170 2.47 -7.89 -23.02
N VAL A 171 2.29 -8.95 -22.21
CA VAL A 171 1.37 -10.05 -22.52
C VAL A 171 -0.07 -9.57 -22.56
N MET A 172 -0.47 -8.67 -21.66
CA MET A 172 -1.80 -8.05 -21.66
C MET A 172 -2.07 -7.29 -22.98
N PHE A 173 -1.15 -6.42 -23.39
CA PHE A 173 -1.26 -5.68 -24.66
C PHE A 173 -1.26 -6.61 -25.87
N ALA A 174 -0.38 -7.62 -25.90
CA ALA A 174 -0.33 -8.59 -26.97
C ALA A 174 -1.68 -9.32 -27.13
N GLY A 175 -2.31 -9.71 -26.03
CA GLY A 175 -3.62 -10.38 -26.11
C GLY A 175 -4.77 -9.47 -26.54
N CYS A 176 -4.73 -8.17 -26.25
CA CYS A 176 -5.71 -7.22 -26.80
C CYS A 176 -5.65 -7.12 -28.33
N LEU A 177 -4.46 -7.34 -28.92
CA LEU A 177 -4.26 -7.33 -30.38
C LEU A 177 -4.73 -8.64 -31.05
N PHE A 178 -4.82 -9.74 -30.32
CA PHE A 178 -5.32 -11.01 -30.84
C PHE A 178 -6.86 -11.04 -30.90
N LYS A 179 -7.41 -11.06 -32.12
CA LYS A 179 -8.87 -11.16 -32.37
C LYS A 179 -9.56 -12.35 -31.67
N SER A 180 -8.83 -13.42 -31.34
CA SER A 180 -9.34 -14.62 -30.65
C SER A 180 -9.64 -14.41 -29.16
N ILE A 181 -9.16 -13.29 -28.58
CA ILE A 181 -9.30 -12.91 -27.17
C ILE A 181 -10.41 -11.86 -26.99
N ARG A 182 -11.18 -11.51 -28.06
CA ARG A 182 -12.36 -10.63 -27.93
C ARG A 182 -13.32 -11.16 -26.86
N MET A 183 -13.24 -10.58 -25.67
CA MET A 183 -14.20 -10.74 -24.59
C MET A 183 -15.49 -10.05 -25.00
N GLY A 184 -16.37 -10.80 -25.67
CA GLY A 184 -17.78 -10.46 -25.64
C GLY A 184 -18.25 -10.64 -24.19
N PHE A 185 -18.54 -9.54 -23.49
CA PHE A 185 -19.16 -9.49 -22.16
C PHE A 185 -20.59 -10.10 -22.11
N ARG A 186 -20.93 -11.00 -23.03
CA ARG A 186 -22.24 -11.65 -23.09
C ARG A 186 -22.11 -13.07 -22.54
N ARG A 187 -22.33 -13.17 -21.22
CA ARG A 187 -22.50 -14.37 -20.38
C ARG A 187 -21.22 -15.10 -19.99
N PHE A 188 -20.94 -15.12 -18.68
CA PHE A 188 -19.98 -16.02 -18.06
C PHE A 188 -20.41 -17.47 -18.30
N SER A 189 -19.67 -18.20 -19.13
CA SER A 189 -19.89 -19.63 -19.36
C SER A 189 -19.15 -20.46 -18.30
N PHE A 190 -19.57 -21.71 -18.08
CA PHE A 190 -18.88 -22.64 -17.18
C PHE A 190 -17.40 -22.84 -17.55
N SER A 191 -17.09 -22.85 -18.86
CA SER A 191 -15.71 -22.88 -19.37
C SER A 191 -14.93 -21.60 -19.00
N GLY A 192 -15.58 -20.43 -19.04
CA GLY A 192 -14.98 -19.16 -18.59
C GLY A 192 -14.65 -19.17 -17.10
N ALA A 193 -15.52 -19.72 -16.27
CA ALA A 193 -15.29 -19.85 -14.82
C ALA A 193 -14.08 -20.75 -14.50
N ILE A 194 -13.96 -21.90 -15.17
CA ILE A 194 -12.80 -22.79 -15.00
C ILE A 194 -11.50 -22.11 -15.40
N ASN A 195 -11.46 -21.43 -16.56
CA ASN A 195 -10.28 -20.70 -16.99
C ASN A 195 -9.90 -19.59 -15.99
N PHE A 196 -10.89 -18.93 -15.39
CA PHE A 196 -10.66 -17.93 -14.35
C PHE A 196 -10.05 -18.53 -13.09
N ILE A 197 -10.61 -19.64 -12.57
CA ILE A 197 -10.09 -20.30 -11.36
C ILE A 197 -8.65 -20.79 -11.56
N ILE A 198 -8.35 -21.42 -12.70
CA ILE A 198 -6.99 -21.89 -13.03
C ILE A 198 -6.04 -20.70 -13.09
N SER A 199 -6.43 -19.64 -13.80
CA SER A 199 -5.58 -18.46 -13.95
C SER A 199 -5.34 -17.76 -12.61
N LEU A 200 -6.38 -17.59 -11.80
CA LEU A 200 -6.27 -17.02 -10.46
C LEU A 200 -5.33 -17.83 -9.58
N SER A 201 -5.45 -19.16 -9.60
CA SER A 201 -4.57 -20.05 -8.82
C SER A 201 -3.10 -19.90 -9.24
N LEU A 202 -2.82 -19.88 -10.55
CA LEU A 202 -1.47 -19.68 -11.08
C LEU A 202 -0.92 -18.28 -10.73
N SER A 203 -1.74 -17.24 -10.84
CA SER A 203 -1.36 -15.88 -10.46
C SER A 203 -1.03 -15.79 -8.98
N LEU A 204 -1.84 -16.37 -8.10
CA LEU A 204 -1.59 -16.37 -6.65
C LEU A 204 -0.29 -17.09 -6.28
N ILE A 205 -0.01 -18.25 -6.87
CA ILE A 205 1.25 -18.98 -6.66
C ILE A 205 2.45 -18.12 -7.11
N THR A 206 2.31 -17.43 -8.24
CA THR A 206 3.37 -16.57 -8.77
C THR A 206 3.65 -15.40 -7.83
N ILE A 207 2.60 -14.73 -7.35
CA ILE A 207 2.70 -13.61 -6.42
C ILE A 207 3.28 -14.06 -5.07
N TYR A 208 2.85 -15.20 -4.53
CA TYR A 208 3.40 -15.77 -3.29
C TYR A 208 4.93 -15.94 -3.36
N LYS A 209 5.45 -16.44 -4.49
CA LYS A 209 6.90 -16.60 -4.70
C LYS A 209 7.67 -15.27 -4.77
N ILE A 210 7.03 -14.18 -5.17
CA ILE A 210 7.66 -12.85 -5.23
C ILE A 210 7.69 -12.22 -3.85
N ILE A 211 6.61 -12.36 -3.10
CA ILE A 211 6.43 -11.78 -1.77
C ILE A 211 7.37 -12.42 -0.74
N GLY A 212 7.75 -13.70 -0.94
CA GLY A 212 8.77 -14.35 -0.12
C GLY A 212 8.31 -14.67 1.31
N LEU A 213 7.05 -15.06 1.48
CA LEU A 213 6.53 -15.68 2.71
C LEU A 213 6.97 -17.14 2.83
#